data_AF-A0A516WSA0-F1
#
_entry.id   AF-A0A516WSA0-F1
#
_cell.length_a   1.000
_cell.length_b   1.000
_cell.length_c   1.000
_cell.angle_alpha   90.00
_cell.angle_beta   90.00
_cell.angle_gamma   90.00
#
_symmetry.space_group_name_H-M   'P 1'
#
loop_
_entity.id
_entity.type
_entity.pdbx_description
1 polymer ?
#
loop_
_entity_poly.entity_id
_entity_poly.type
_entity_poly.pdbx_seq_one_letter_code
_entity_poly.pdbx_strand_id
1 'polypeptide(L)' 'MSERSLNIREVSNLTGHSPQTIRKMRTQGWMASHGPHPLYSKGFKAGEGITSALHWRASDVDEFMESLMADAARWSA' A
#
# COMPACT_ATOMS: atom_id res chain seq x y z
N MET A 1 -18.64 11.78 5.78
CA MET A 1 -18.11 11.70 4.40
C MET A 1 -17.49 10.32 4.23
N SER A 2 -17.85 9.57 3.19
CA SER A 2 -17.25 8.25 2.95
C SER A 2 -15.78 8.42 2.58
N GLU A 3 -14.88 7.76 3.29
CA GLU A 3 -13.45 7.79 3.02
C GLU A 3 -13.17 7.26 1.61
N ARG A 4 -12.42 8.01 0.80
CA ARG A 4 -12.04 7.57 -0.56
C ARG A 4 -11.12 6.36 -0.44
N SER A 5 -11.37 5.34 -1.26
CA SER A 5 -10.46 4.23 -1.44
C SER A 5 -9.74 4.30 -2.79
N LEU A 6 -8.50 3.83 -2.81
CA LEU A 6 -7.63 3.78 -3.99
C LEU A 6 -7.44 2.32 -4.42
N ASN A 7 -7.60 2.05 -5.71
CA ASN A 7 -7.34 0.72 -6.26
C ASN A 7 -5.82 0.47 -6.42
N ILE A 8 -5.43 -0.79 -6.67
CA ILE A 8 -4.03 -1.17 -6.81
C ILE A 8 -3.25 -0.41 -7.91
N ARG A 9 -3.91 0.07 -8.98
CA ARG A 9 -3.25 0.86 -10.02
C ARG A 9 -2.95 2.28 -9.52
N GLU A 10 -3.88 2.89 -8.79
CA GLU A 10 -3.67 4.19 -8.17
C GLU A 10 -2.52 4.12 -7.15
N VAL A 11 -2.51 3.11 -6.27
CA VAL A 11 -1.42 2.90 -5.30
C VAL A 11 -0.09 2.60 -5.99
N SER A 12 -0.12 1.84 -7.09
CA SER A 12 1.08 1.56 -7.90
C SER A 12 1.69 2.83 -8.48
N ASN A 13 0.86 3.72 -9.03
CA ASN A 13 1.32 4.99 -9.58
C ASN A 13 1.93 5.91 -8.51
N LEU A 14 1.34 5.95 -7.31
CA LEU A 14 1.82 6.80 -6.22
C LEU A 14 3.12 6.29 -5.60
N THR A 15 3.22 4.98 -5.38
CA THR A 15 4.37 4.37 -4.70
C THR A 15 5.51 3.98 -5.63
N GLY A 16 5.29 4.00 -6.95
CA GLY A 16 6.26 3.53 -7.95
C GLY A 16 6.43 2.00 -8.01
N HIS A 17 5.78 1.25 -7.14
CA HIS A 17 5.83 -0.22 -7.15
C HIS A 17 4.80 -0.82 -8.10
N SER A 18 5.21 -1.84 -8.87
CA SER A 18 4.28 -2.57 -9.74
C SER A 18 3.16 -3.25 -8.96
N PRO A 19 1.96 -3.47 -9.55
CA PRO A 19 0.89 -4.23 -8.90
C PRO A 19 1.30 -5.65 -8.48
N GLN A 20 2.27 -6.26 -9.17
CA GLN A 20 2.83 -7.56 -8.82
C GLN A 20 3.67 -7.47 -7.55
N THR A 21 4.53 -6.45 -7.43
CA THR A 21 5.34 -6.17 -6.24
C THR A 21 4.45 -5.94 -5.02
N ILE A 22 3.41 -5.12 -5.16
CA ILE A 22 2.44 -4.83 -4.10
C ILE A 22 1.79 -6.12 -3.58
N ARG A 23 1.33 -6.99 -4.50
CA ARG A 23 0.74 -8.29 -4.12
C ARG A 23 1.75 -9.19 -3.41
N LYS A 24 2.99 -9.26 -3.91
CA LYS A 24 4.07 -10.05 -3.30
C LYS A 24 4.33 -9.60 -1.86
N MET A 25 4.46 -8.30 -1.63
CA MET A 25 4.73 -7.71 -0.31
C MET A 25 3.58 -7.89 0.70
N ARG A 26 2.38 -8.21 0.22
CA ARG A 26 1.20 -8.53 1.05
C ARG A 26 1.09 -10.03 1.38
N THR A 27 1.90 -10.90 0.78
CA THR A 27 1.82 -12.35 1.04
C THR A 27 2.31 -12.71 2.44
N GLN A 28 1.73 -13.77 3.03
CA GLN A 28 2.16 -14.28 4.34
C GLN A 28 3.65 -14.66 4.34
N GLY A 29 4.15 -15.24 3.25
CA GLY A 29 5.57 -15.58 3.11
C GLY A 29 6.49 -14.36 3.16
N TRP A 30 6.11 -13.26 2.49
CA TRP A 30 6.89 -12.01 2.58
C TRP A 30 6.88 -11.44 3.99
N MET A 31 5.71 -11.37 4.62
CA MET A 31 5.55 -10.82 5.96
C MET A 31 6.27 -11.62 7.03
N ALA A 32 6.36 -12.94 6.89
CA ALA A 32 7.13 -13.79 7.80
C ALA A 32 8.64 -13.49 7.74
N SER A 33 9.17 -13.11 6.57
CA SER A 33 10.61 -12.85 6.37
C SER A 33 11.03 -11.39 6.57
N HIS A 34 10.15 -10.42 6.28
CA HIS A 34 10.49 -8.99 6.28
C HIS A 34 9.63 -8.15 7.23
N GLY A 35 8.62 -8.76 7.87
CA GLY A 35 7.56 -8.05 8.57
C GLY A 35 6.48 -7.51 7.63
N PRO A 36 5.34 -7.06 8.19
CA PRO A 36 4.25 -6.47 7.41
C PRO A 36 4.69 -5.16 6.76
N HIS A 37 4.47 -5.02 5.45
CA HIS A 37 4.72 -3.75 4.77
C HIS A 37 3.76 -2.68 5.31
N PRO A 38 4.23 -1.47 5.70
CA PRO A 38 3.44 -0.46 6.41
C PRO A 38 2.16 -0.03 5.67
N LEU A 39 2.22 0.07 4.34
CA LEU A 39 1.04 0.32 3.51
C LEU A 39 0.34 -0.96 3.00
N TYR A 40 1.06 -1.85 2.30
CA TYR A 40 0.41 -2.94 1.55
C TYR A 40 -0.29 -3.99 2.42
N SER A 41 0.10 -4.13 3.69
CA SER A 41 -0.58 -5.00 4.65
C SER A 41 -2.00 -4.48 5.00
N LYS A 42 -2.24 -3.16 4.93
CA LYS A 42 -3.53 -2.52 5.21
C LYS A 42 -4.57 -2.68 4.08
N GLY A 43 -4.18 -3.28 2.95
CA GLY A 43 -5.04 -3.42 1.77
C GLY A 43 -6.20 -4.39 1.98
N PHE A 44 -7.42 -3.95 1.66
CA PHE A 44 -8.67 -4.70 1.82
C PHE A 44 -9.34 -5.02 0.48
N LYS A 45 -10.15 -6.07 0.44
CA LYS A 45 -10.91 -6.47 -0.75
C LYS A 45 -12.24 -5.71 -0.81
N ALA A 46 -12.53 -5.06 -1.93
CA ALA A 46 -13.84 -4.42 -2.16
C ALA A 46 -14.83 -5.44 -2.75
N GLY A 47 -15.28 -6.39 -1.92
CA GLY A 47 -16.29 -7.39 -2.27
C GLY A 47 -15.92 -8.82 -1.87
N GLU A 48 -16.89 -9.73 -1.97
CA GLU A 48 -16.74 -11.14 -1.61
C GLU A 48 -16.26 -11.95 -2.82
N GLY A 49 -15.03 -12.46 -2.75
CA GLY A 49 -14.44 -13.21 -3.85
C GLY A 49 -12.92 -13.31 -3.84
N ILE A 50 -12.40 -14.36 -4.47
CA ILE A 50 -10.95 -14.51 -4.69
C ILE A 50 -10.46 -13.41 -5.65
N THR A 51 -11.30 -13.01 -6.61
CA THR A 51 -11.04 -12.01 -7.66
C THR A 51 -11.37 -10.57 -7.27
N SER A 52 -11.89 -10.34 -6.06
CA SER A 52 -12.26 -8.99 -5.62
C SER A 52 -11.09 -8.01 -5.75
N ALA A 53 -11.41 -6.80 -6.21
CA ALA A 53 -10.43 -5.75 -6.37
C ALA A 53 -9.78 -5.41 -5.01
N LEU A 54 -8.48 -5.12 -5.04
CA LEU A 54 -7.71 -4.74 -3.87
C LEU A 54 -7.65 -3.22 -3.77
N HIS A 55 -8.04 -2.71 -2.60
CA HIS A 55 -8.18 -1.29 -2.30
C HIS A 55 -7.43 -0.92 -1.02
N TRP A 56 -7.08 0.36 -0.92
CA TRP A 56 -6.51 1.00 0.28
C TRP A 56 -7.29 2.26 0.60
N ARG A 57 -7.30 2.66 1.87
CA ARG A 57 -7.80 3.99 2.24
C ARG A 57 -6.84 5.04 1.72
N ALA A 58 -7.37 6.16 1.22
CA ALA A 58 -6.53 7.26 0.75
C ALA A 58 -5.64 7.79 1.88
N SER A 59 -6.18 7.93 3.09
CA SER A 59 -5.45 8.38 4.30
C SER A 59 -4.20 7.54 4.61
N ASP A 60 -4.32 6.21 4.56
CA ASP A 60 -3.20 5.30 4.79
C ASP A 60 -2.10 5.45 3.73
N VAL A 61 -2.49 5.74 2.48
CA VAL A 61 -1.55 5.95 1.37
C VAL A 61 -0.86 7.30 1.54
N ASP A 62 -1.60 8.35 1.88
CA ASP A 62 -1.07 9.69 2.11
C ASP A 62 -0.07 9.69 3.28
N GLU A 63 -0.43 9.08 4.42
CA GLU A 63 0.45 8.91 5.58
C GLU A 63 1.75 8.19 5.22
N PHE A 64 1.66 7.13 4.41
CA PHE A 64 2.84 6.40 3.96
C PHE A 64 3.73 7.27 3.07
N MET A 65 3.16 8.00 2.10
CA MET A 65 3.93 8.87 1.22
C MET A 65 4.60 10.02 1.98
N GLU A 66 3.89 10.62 2.94
CA GLU A 66 4.45 11.63 3.84
C GLU A 66 5.64 11.09 4.64
N SER A 67 5.53 9.86 5.16
CA SER A 67 6.63 9.22 5.90
C SER A 67 7.89 9.01 5.04
N LEU A 68 7.72 8.65 3.76
CA LEU A 68 8.83 8.49 2.82
C LEU A 68 9.50 9.85 2.51
N MET A 69 8.70 10.90 2.33
CA MET A 69 9.21 12.25 2.08
C MET A 69 9.96 12.79 3.29
N ALA A 70 9.43 12.58 4.49
CA ALA A 70 10.07 13.00 5.74
C ALA A 70 11.41 12.29 5.96
N ASP A 71 11.49 10.99 5.67
CA ASP A 71 12.74 10.24 5.74
C ASP A 71 13.74 10.72 4.67
N ALA A 72 13.31 10.90 3.42
CA ALA A 72 14.17 11.43 2.36
C ALA A 72 14.73 12.83 2.69
N ALA A 73 13.92 13.69 3.29
CA ALA A 73 14.35 15.02 3.76
C ALA A 73 15.39 14.92 4.88
N ARG A 74 15.24 13.96 5.79
CA ARG A 74 16.21 13.72 6.88
C ARG A 74 17.60 13.33 6.37
N TRP A 75 17.67 12.55 5.29
CA TRP A 75 18.95 12.09 4.71
C TRP A 75 19.58 13.07 3.71
N SER A 76 18.89 14.16 3.37
CA SER A 76 19.36 15.19 2.43
C SER A 76 19.88 16.46 3.12
N ALA A 77 19.89 16.50 4.46
CA ALA A 77 20.34 17.62 5.29
C ALA A 77 21.66 17.27 5.99
#